data_AF-A0A1Y1ICB6-F1
#
_entry.id   AF-A0A1Y1ICB6-F1
#
_cell.length_a   1.000
_cell.length_b   1.000
_cell.length_c   1.000
_cell.angle_alpha   90.00
_cell.angle_beta   90.00
_cell.angle_gamma   90.00
#
_symmetry.space_group_name_H-M   'P 1'
#
loop_
_entity.id
_entity.type
_entity.pdbx_description
1 polymer ?
#
loop_
_entity_poly.entity_id
_entity_poly.type
_entity_poly.pdbx_seq_one_letter_code
_entity_poly.pdbx_strand_id
1 'polypeptide(L)'
;MEDEVPSYQEKKKRKPLREIPPGGVLKAVIRGGQDGVPGPREGQQVILHYVVRRPDDTPAVLESTRKEFGGTGTPRRFLLGNEQSLWAWEFAVPSMRKGEIAMLKVQPEYHYGDKQCPWSRPEHIPSDEQLLFEIELLDYMDVKVLTEDGNVVKQVLSEGDGWENPRPPYEVTVQARGVVSGMDTAVFPASEPLEFAMGSSKVPRGLETALQNMLVKEKARVWVAGPEQLEPRGGAAAVPAGADEIDCTLELLSMNQVRDVMGDGEITKRRLVHGEGDFPMDCPLEDSTLAVHVTGRLPDGTVFWDTHGSVGGGESAPLPEVAGQPYEFATGEGLVPEGLESSIRLMLKGERAIIHSSAKYAYDKFPRPGGVPEGSPVVWEVELVSFEKVRNWTDLDMDAVLQETVKTREQGNRLFKQGKFKFAKEKYLKILRQLKRLQMGATAEQAEAIASQRVALQLNLAAVHHKMEEYAEAVKVASEVLSEDPGNAKALFRRAQAYTMTGDFEEAERDYRDMLAADPSTDADAKAGVAKIRRREQEYRAKAKQQFGGMLKKRPGALSDQIERFAVDPKPGPAASTAAQEREDAAEVEGEISRETQTRSEGLLETDRRGSWPWPNLFRSLRNRFCTIL
;
A
#
# COMPACT_ATOMS: atom_id res chain seq x y z
N MET A 1 10.53 -8.30 20.42
CA MET A 1 11.37 -9.20 19.61
C MET A 1 11.70 -8.40 18.38
N GLU A 2 12.92 -7.87 18.36
CA GLU A 2 13.46 -7.04 17.29
C GLU A 2 13.68 -7.95 16.09
N ASP A 3 12.92 -7.74 15.00
CA ASP A 3 13.21 -8.38 13.73
C ASP A 3 14.34 -7.56 13.08
N GLU A 4 15.56 -8.05 13.25
CA GLU A 4 16.75 -7.59 12.52
C GLU A 4 16.49 -7.74 11.01
N VAL A 5 16.49 -6.61 10.30
CA VAL A 5 16.63 -6.57 8.85
C VAL A 5 17.92 -7.31 8.50
N PRO A 6 17.90 -8.36 7.63
CA PRO A 6 19.12 -9.08 7.31
C PRO A 6 20.10 -8.12 6.64
N SER A 7 21.21 -7.80 7.32
CA SER A 7 22.33 -7.15 6.67
C SER A 7 22.74 -8.04 5.50
N TYR A 8 22.91 -7.46 4.31
CA TYR A 8 23.22 -8.15 3.05
C TYR A 8 24.68 -8.70 3.03
N GLN A 9 25.13 -9.23 4.15
CA GLN A 9 26.33 -10.04 4.31
C GLN A 9 25.95 -11.49 4.67
N GLU A 10 24.96 -12.06 3.96
CA GLU A 10 24.90 -13.53 3.90
C GLU A 10 26.11 -14.02 3.10
N LYS A 11 27.08 -14.51 3.87
CA LYS A 11 28.30 -15.17 3.41
C LYS A 11 27.94 -16.32 2.46
N LYS A 12 27.88 -16.06 1.15
CA LYS A 12 28.18 -17.09 0.16
C LYS A 12 29.55 -17.65 0.55
N LYS A 13 29.60 -18.91 0.99
CA LYS A 13 30.86 -19.61 1.26
C LYS A 13 31.72 -19.50 0.00
N ARG A 14 32.74 -18.66 0.07
CA ARG A 14 33.66 -18.37 -1.04
C ARG A 14 34.32 -19.66 -1.50
N LYS A 15 34.47 -19.81 -2.81
CA LYS A 15 35.45 -20.74 -3.36
C LYS A 15 36.84 -20.19 -2.98
N PRO A 16 37.79 -21.04 -2.58
CA PRO A 16 39.16 -20.60 -2.32
C PRO A 16 39.74 -19.97 -3.60
N LEU A 17 40.49 -18.86 -3.45
CA LEU A 17 41.31 -18.31 -4.52
C LEU A 17 42.16 -19.45 -5.10
N ARG A 18 42.16 -19.59 -6.43
CA ARG A 18 42.91 -20.65 -7.12
C ARG A 18 44.40 -20.53 -6.76
N GLU A 19 45.02 -21.58 -6.23
CA GLU A 19 46.46 -21.55 -5.98
C GLU A 19 47.22 -21.36 -7.30
N ILE A 20 48.09 -20.34 -7.36
CA ILE A 20 49.00 -20.12 -8.48
C ILE A 20 50.27 -20.92 -8.23
N PRO A 21 50.61 -21.90 -9.09
CA PRO A 21 51.87 -22.62 -9.01
C PRO A 21 53.04 -21.66 -9.28
N PRO A 22 54.22 -21.92 -8.69
CA PRO A 22 55.41 -21.12 -8.95
C PRO A 22 55.68 -20.93 -10.45
N GLY A 23 55.87 -19.67 -10.87
CA GLY A 23 56.10 -19.32 -12.28
C GLY A 23 54.83 -19.08 -13.11
N GLY A 24 53.63 -19.24 -12.55
CA GLY A 24 52.37 -18.88 -13.21
C GLY A 24 52.20 -17.37 -13.43
N VAL A 25 52.50 -16.59 -12.39
CA VAL A 25 52.54 -15.12 -12.42
C VAL A 25 53.82 -14.67 -11.71
N LEU A 26 54.68 -13.94 -12.43
CA LEU A 26 55.90 -13.35 -11.88
C LEU A 26 55.77 -11.83 -11.88
N LYS A 27 56.10 -11.19 -10.77
CA LYS A 27 56.06 -9.73 -10.62
C LYS A 27 57.48 -9.18 -10.43
N ALA A 28 57.81 -8.12 -11.16
CA ALA A 28 59.00 -7.30 -10.94
C ALA A 28 58.59 -5.84 -10.73
N VAL A 29 59.01 -5.22 -9.63
CA VAL A 29 58.74 -3.79 -9.39
C VAL A 29 59.69 -2.96 -10.23
N ILE A 30 59.15 -2.15 -11.15
CA ILE A 30 59.91 -1.22 -11.99
C ILE A 30 60.13 0.08 -11.22
N ARG A 31 59.08 0.59 -10.58
CA ARG A 31 59.10 1.81 -9.76
C ARG A 31 58.28 1.58 -8.51
N GLY A 32 58.87 1.81 -7.34
CA GLY A 32 58.15 1.72 -6.07
C GLY A 32 57.01 2.73 -5.99
N GLY A 33 55.94 2.36 -5.29
CA GLY A 33 54.85 3.27 -4.95
C GLY A 33 55.12 4.09 -3.67
N GLN A 34 54.09 4.77 -3.18
CA GLN A 34 54.16 5.57 -1.96
C GLN A 34 54.46 4.70 -0.73
N ASP A 35 55.39 5.15 0.11
CA ASP A 35 55.75 4.46 1.34
C ASP A 35 54.69 4.60 2.44
N GLY A 36 54.55 3.55 3.26
CA GLY A 36 53.64 3.53 4.42
C GLY A 36 52.15 3.30 4.10
N VAL A 37 51.77 3.26 2.82
CA VAL A 37 50.39 2.98 2.40
C VAL A 37 50.28 1.48 2.03
N PRO A 38 49.41 0.69 2.71
CA PRO A 38 49.22 -0.72 2.40
C PRO A 38 48.54 -0.87 1.04
N GLY A 39 48.84 -1.93 0.30
CA GLY A 39 48.20 -2.21 -0.99
C GLY A 39 46.68 -2.40 -0.91
N PRO A 40 46.01 -2.45 -2.08
CA PRO A 40 44.56 -2.60 -2.15
C PRO A 40 44.12 -3.93 -1.53
N ARG A 41 42.95 -3.90 -0.89
CA ARG A 41 42.32 -5.04 -0.24
C ARG A 41 41.09 -5.48 -1.02
N GLU A 42 40.72 -6.74 -0.87
CA GLU A 42 39.48 -7.26 -1.46
C GLU A 42 38.27 -6.39 -1.08
N GLY A 43 37.37 -6.19 -2.05
CA GLY A 43 36.21 -5.31 -1.94
C GLY A 43 36.50 -3.84 -2.29
N GLN A 44 37.76 -3.46 -2.50
CA GLN A 44 38.10 -2.11 -2.95
C GLN A 44 38.03 -2.01 -4.47
N GLN A 45 37.60 -0.84 -4.95
CA GLN A 45 37.70 -0.52 -6.37
C GLN A 45 39.13 -0.09 -6.67
N VAL A 46 39.78 -0.78 -7.60
CA VAL A 46 41.14 -0.48 -8.05
C VAL A 46 41.06 0.30 -9.35
N ILE A 47 41.96 1.28 -9.49
CA ILE A 47 42.14 2.10 -10.70
C ILE A 47 43.60 2.00 -11.12
N LEU A 48 43.85 1.55 -12.35
CA LEU A 48 45.22 1.35 -12.86
C LEU A 48 45.35 1.69 -14.34
N HIS A 49 46.57 2.03 -14.75
CA HIS A 49 46.96 1.98 -16.16
C HIS A 49 47.71 0.68 -16.44
N TYR A 50 47.59 0.17 -17.66
CA TYR A 50 48.35 -0.99 -18.11
C TYR A 50 48.78 -0.90 -19.58
N VAL A 51 49.85 -1.64 -19.89
CA VAL A 51 50.35 -1.89 -21.24
C VAL A 51 50.64 -3.38 -21.38
N VAL A 52 50.09 -4.01 -22.42
CA VAL A 52 50.29 -5.43 -22.74
C VAL A 52 51.29 -5.58 -23.87
N ARG A 53 52.28 -6.45 -23.69
CA ARG A 53 53.31 -6.77 -24.69
C ARG A 53 53.55 -8.28 -24.74
N ARG A 54 54.12 -8.75 -25.85
CA ARG A 54 54.69 -10.10 -25.91
C ARG A 54 56.02 -10.16 -25.15
N PRO A 55 56.45 -11.34 -24.67
CA PRO A 55 57.76 -11.54 -24.05
C PRO A 55 58.93 -11.53 -25.04
N ASP A 56 58.67 -11.67 -26.34
CA ASP A 56 59.71 -11.57 -27.38
C ASP A 56 60.19 -10.11 -27.53
N ASP A 57 61.42 -9.91 -28.02
CA ASP A 57 62.05 -8.58 -28.19
C ASP A 57 61.35 -7.69 -29.23
N THR A 58 60.13 -8.04 -29.65
CA THR A 58 59.29 -7.21 -30.50
C THR A 58 58.67 -6.10 -29.65
N PRO A 59 59.02 -4.81 -29.86
CA PRO A 59 58.54 -3.70 -29.03
C PRO A 59 57.06 -3.35 -29.25
N ALA A 60 56.31 -4.20 -29.97
CA ALA A 60 54.93 -3.95 -30.34
C ALA A 60 54.03 -4.05 -29.11
N VAL A 61 53.42 -2.92 -28.73
CA VAL A 61 52.32 -2.89 -27.77
C VAL A 61 51.13 -3.60 -28.41
N LEU A 62 50.60 -4.61 -27.72
CA LEU A 62 49.38 -5.30 -28.12
C LEU A 62 48.16 -4.47 -27.74
N GLU A 63 48.12 -4.00 -26.49
CA GLU A 63 47.00 -3.25 -25.93
C GLU A 63 47.53 -2.26 -24.88
N SER A 64 46.89 -1.09 -24.75
CA SER A 64 47.20 -0.16 -23.68
C SER A 64 46.00 0.70 -23.30
N THR A 65 45.97 1.14 -22.05
CA THR A 65 45.09 2.23 -21.60
C THR A 65 45.73 3.61 -21.70
N ARG A 66 47.04 3.73 -21.95
CA ARG A 66 47.74 5.03 -22.03
C ARG A 66 47.71 5.60 -23.44
N LYS A 67 47.51 6.93 -23.56
CA LYS A 67 47.49 7.63 -24.86
C LYS A 67 48.82 7.49 -25.62
N GLU A 68 49.95 7.57 -24.92
CA GLU A 68 51.29 7.45 -25.54
C GLU A 68 51.56 6.07 -26.19
N PHE A 69 50.78 5.05 -25.84
CA PHE A 69 50.86 3.71 -26.41
C PHE A 69 49.60 3.33 -27.21
N GLY A 70 48.87 4.33 -27.74
CA GLY A 70 47.71 4.13 -28.61
C GLY A 70 46.39 3.81 -27.90
N GLY A 71 46.35 3.86 -26.56
CA GLY A 71 45.13 3.70 -25.76
C GLY A 71 44.29 4.97 -25.65
N THR A 72 43.12 4.87 -25.00
CA THR A 72 42.19 6.00 -24.82
C THR A 72 42.67 7.04 -23.80
N GLY A 73 43.64 6.69 -22.95
CA GLY A 73 44.02 7.48 -21.77
C GLY A 73 43.14 7.24 -20.56
N THR A 74 42.19 6.32 -20.65
CA THR A 74 41.24 6.03 -19.56
C THR A 74 41.80 4.91 -18.72
N PRO A 75 42.03 5.13 -17.41
CA PRO A 75 42.49 4.05 -16.56
C PRO A 75 41.44 2.95 -16.47
N ARG A 76 41.92 1.71 -16.35
CA ARG A 76 41.05 0.57 -16.12
C ARG A 76 40.63 0.56 -14.66
N ARG A 77 39.37 0.22 -14.43
CA ARG A 77 38.82 -0.01 -13.10
C ARG A 77 38.25 -1.41 -12.98
N PHE A 78 38.32 -1.96 -11.77
CA PHE A 78 37.67 -3.22 -11.43
C PHE A 78 37.54 -3.34 -9.90
N LEU A 79 36.68 -4.24 -9.46
CA LEU A 79 36.51 -4.57 -8.06
C LEU A 79 37.42 -5.76 -7.69
N LEU A 80 38.34 -5.54 -6.76
CA LEU A 80 39.29 -6.56 -6.33
C LEU A 80 38.59 -7.66 -5.51
N GLY A 81 38.82 -8.93 -5.82
CA GLY A 81 38.26 -10.07 -5.09
C GLY A 81 36.82 -10.45 -5.48
N ASN A 82 36.33 -10.01 -6.65
CA ASN A 82 34.99 -10.32 -7.18
C ASN A 82 35.01 -11.26 -8.39
N GLU A 83 36.15 -11.87 -8.74
CA GLU A 83 36.28 -12.71 -9.95
C GLU A 83 35.88 -11.95 -11.25
N GLN A 84 35.97 -10.62 -11.23
CA GLN A 84 35.61 -9.71 -12.32
C GLN A 84 36.85 -9.04 -12.95
N SER A 85 38.04 -9.61 -12.74
CA SER A 85 39.28 -9.16 -13.36
C SER A 85 40.13 -10.34 -13.83
N LEU A 86 41.26 -10.06 -14.47
CA LEU A 86 42.22 -11.11 -14.82
C LEU A 86 42.78 -11.74 -13.54
N TRP A 87 42.85 -13.08 -13.48
CA TRP A 87 43.41 -13.76 -12.31
C TRP A 87 44.78 -13.23 -11.91
N ALA A 88 45.67 -13.00 -12.87
CA ALA A 88 46.98 -12.44 -12.58
C ALA A 88 46.92 -11.11 -11.82
N TRP A 89 45.89 -10.30 -12.05
CA TRP A 89 45.69 -9.03 -11.35
C TRP A 89 45.16 -9.26 -9.94
N GLU A 90 44.21 -10.19 -9.75
CA GLU A 90 43.72 -10.59 -8.41
C GLU A 90 44.86 -10.97 -7.45
N PHE A 91 45.96 -11.56 -7.96
CA PHE A 91 47.13 -11.91 -7.15
C PHE A 91 48.18 -10.81 -7.07
N ALA A 92 48.48 -10.13 -8.18
CA ALA A 92 49.59 -9.17 -8.22
C ALA A 92 49.23 -7.83 -7.59
N VAL A 93 48.02 -7.32 -7.84
CA VAL A 93 47.59 -5.98 -7.43
C VAL A 93 47.55 -5.79 -5.90
N PRO A 94 47.13 -6.75 -5.06
CA PRO A 94 47.21 -6.63 -3.60
C PRO A 94 48.64 -6.40 -3.07
N SER A 95 49.65 -6.86 -3.82
CA SER A 95 51.06 -6.66 -3.45
C SER A 95 51.63 -5.32 -3.90
N MET A 96 50.88 -4.52 -4.66
CA MET A 96 51.30 -3.22 -5.18
C MET A 96 50.96 -2.09 -4.21
N ARG A 97 51.73 -1.00 -4.26
CA ARG A 97 51.44 0.26 -3.55
C ARG A 97 50.89 1.32 -4.49
N LYS A 98 50.15 2.31 -3.97
CA LYS A 98 49.67 3.46 -4.76
C LYS A 98 50.84 4.16 -5.46
N GLY A 99 50.75 4.34 -6.78
CA GLY A 99 51.79 4.91 -7.65
C GLY A 99 52.88 3.92 -8.13
N GLU A 100 52.86 2.66 -7.67
CA GLU A 100 53.81 1.62 -8.07
C GLU A 100 53.62 1.25 -9.54
N ILE A 101 54.75 1.08 -10.25
CA ILE A 101 54.78 0.46 -11.57
C ILE A 101 55.44 -0.90 -11.44
N ALA A 102 54.74 -1.95 -11.86
CA ALA A 102 55.25 -3.32 -11.88
C ALA A 102 55.08 -3.96 -13.26
N MET A 103 56.04 -4.81 -13.62
CA MET A 103 55.94 -5.71 -14.77
C MET A 103 55.47 -7.07 -14.28
N LEU A 104 54.39 -7.59 -14.87
CA LEU A 104 53.92 -8.95 -14.65
C LEU A 104 54.23 -9.80 -15.87
N LYS A 105 54.82 -10.97 -15.66
CA LYS A 105 54.97 -12.02 -16.67
C LYS A 105 53.97 -13.13 -16.35
N VAL A 106 52.99 -13.33 -17.23
CA VAL A 106 51.74 -14.05 -16.94
C VAL A 106 51.52 -15.18 -17.93
N GLN A 107 51.36 -16.41 -17.44
CA GLN A 107 51.00 -17.57 -18.27
C GLN A 107 49.55 -17.48 -18.80
N PRO A 108 49.25 -18.12 -19.95
CA PRO A 108 47.92 -18.14 -20.58
C PRO A 108 46.74 -18.33 -19.61
N GLU A 109 46.86 -19.28 -18.69
CA GLU A 109 45.79 -19.71 -17.79
C GLU A 109 45.44 -18.69 -16.70
N TYR A 110 46.18 -17.58 -16.60
CA TYR A 110 45.96 -16.50 -15.63
C TYR A 110 45.65 -15.14 -16.27
N HIS A 111 45.56 -15.09 -17.61
CA HIS A 111 45.07 -13.92 -18.35
C HIS A 111 43.84 -14.29 -19.19
N TYR A 112 43.80 -13.87 -20.46
CA TYR A 112 42.73 -14.14 -21.42
C TYR A 112 42.63 -15.62 -21.88
N GLY A 113 43.61 -16.46 -21.58
CA GLY A 113 43.54 -17.91 -21.82
C GLY A 113 42.69 -18.66 -20.80
N ASP A 114 42.29 -18.01 -19.70
CA ASP A 114 41.37 -18.60 -18.74
C ASP A 114 39.94 -18.68 -19.30
N LYS A 115 39.35 -19.88 -19.24
CA LYS A 115 37.97 -20.13 -19.68
C LYS A 115 36.93 -19.42 -18.81
N GLN A 116 37.31 -19.02 -17.60
CA GLN A 116 36.49 -18.27 -16.66
C GLN A 116 36.83 -16.78 -16.64
N CYS A 117 37.68 -16.30 -17.56
CA CYS A 117 38.02 -14.89 -17.66
C CYS A 117 36.72 -14.07 -17.87
N PRO A 118 36.39 -13.13 -16.97
CA PRO A 118 35.18 -12.32 -17.07
C PRO A 118 35.27 -11.28 -18.19
N TRP A 119 36.46 -11.07 -18.76
CA TRP A 119 36.70 -10.03 -19.74
C TRP A 119 36.72 -10.60 -21.15
N SER A 120 36.07 -9.86 -22.06
CA SER A 120 36.17 -10.16 -23.49
C SER A 120 37.61 -9.94 -23.96
N ARG A 121 38.25 -11.01 -24.43
CA ARG A 121 39.59 -10.93 -25.03
C ARG A 121 39.50 -10.17 -26.37
N PRO A 122 40.28 -9.10 -26.56
CA PRO A 122 40.42 -8.48 -27.88
C PRO A 122 41.01 -9.46 -28.90
N GLU A 123 40.49 -9.48 -30.12
CA GLU A 123 40.88 -10.47 -31.15
C GLU A 123 42.38 -10.51 -31.46
N HIS A 124 43.06 -9.36 -31.34
CA HIS A 124 44.49 -9.20 -31.61
C HIS A 124 45.39 -9.73 -30.47
N ILE A 125 44.83 -10.09 -29.31
CA ILE A 125 45.59 -10.60 -28.17
C ILE A 125 45.59 -12.13 -28.18
N PRO A 126 46.77 -12.78 -28.18
CA PRO A 126 46.87 -14.23 -28.12
C PRO A 126 46.38 -14.75 -26.77
N SER A 127 45.57 -15.82 -26.78
CA SER A 127 45.03 -16.45 -25.56
C SER A 127 45.90 -17.56 -25.02
N ASP A 128 46.80 -18.09 -25.84
CA ASP A 128 47.62 -19.28 -25.61
C ASP A 128 49.12 -18.97 -25.45
N GLU A 129 49.48 -17.69 -25.52
CA GLU A 129 50.85 -17.22 -25.33
C GLU A 129 51.03 -16.56 -23.96
N GLN A 130 52.25 -16.58 -23.43
CA GLN A 130 52.62 -15.79 -22.26
C GLN A 130 52.58 -14.30 -22.61
N LEU A 131 52.13 -13.45 -21.67
CA LEU A 131 52.03 -12.01 -21.86
C LEU A 131 52.78 -11.24 -20.77
N LEU A 132 53.26 -10.06 -21.14
CA LEU A 132 53.83 -9.06 -20.23
C LEU A 132 52.82 -7.95 -19.98
N PHE A 133 52.48 -7.69 -18.72
CA PHE A 133 51.64 -6.57 -18.30
C PHE A 133 52.47 -5.57 -17.50
N GLU A 134 52.71 -4.40 -18.06
CA GLU A 134 53.23 -3.27 -17.30
C GLU A 134 52.05 -2.54 -16.66
N ILE A 135 51.95 -2.55 -15.34
CA ILE A 135 50.82 -2.01 -14.59
C ILE A 135 51.30 -0.85 -13.73
N GLU A 136 50.61 0.29 -13.79
CA GLU A 136 50.71 1.39 -12.82
C GLU A 136 49.45 1.44 -11.98
N LEU A 137 49.58 1.17 -10.68
CA LEU A 137 48.48 1.29 -9.73
C LEU A 137 48.25 2.76 -9.41
N LEU A 138 47.18 3.38 -9.91
CA LEU A 138 46.93 4.80 -9.75
C LEU A 138 46.24 5.11 -8.41
N ASP A 139 45.17 4.39 -8.13
CA ASP A 139 44.40 4.57 -6.91
C ASP A 139 43.59 3.33 -6.55
N TYR A 140 43.10 3.30 -5.31
CA TYR A 140 42.09 2.34 -4.86
C TYR A 140 41.32 2.94 -3.69
N MET A 141 40.06 2.55 -3.58
CA MET A 141 39.15 3.12 -2.59
C MET A 141 38.10 2.13 -2.13
N ASP A 142 37.64 2.32 -0.91
CA ASP A 142 36.45 1.64 -0.40
C ASP A 142 35.22 2.15 -1.17
N VAL A 143 34.45 1.21 -1.71
CA VAL A 143 33.22 1.50 -2.46
C VAL A 143 32.10 0.61 -1.97
N LYS A 144 30.86 1.08 -2.19
CA LYS A 144 29.65 0.26 -2.08
C LYS A 144 29.28 -0.23 -3.48
N VAL A 145 29.21 -1.54 -3.63
CA VAL A 145 28.71 -2.18 -4.85
C VAL A 145 27.19 -2.25 -4.77
N LEU A 146 26.49 -1.71 -5.75
CA LEU A 146 25.04 -1.52 -5.72
C LEU A 146 24.27 -2.50 -6.61
N THR A 147 24.96 -3.22 -7.48
CA THR A 147 24.38 -4.25 -8.36
C THR A 147 25.18 -5.55 -8.29
N GLU A 148 24.53 -6.70 -8.48
CA GLU A 148 25.18 -8.03 -8.39
C GLU A 148 26.32 -8.21 -9.41
N ASP A 149 26.17 -7.59 -10.57
CA ASP A 149 27.14 -7.59 -11.66
C ASP A 149 28.29 -6.58 -11.45
N GLY A 150 28.31 -5.82 -10.36
CA GLY A 150 29.36 -4.84 -10.09
C GLY A 150 29.37 -3.61 -11.01
N ASN A 151 28.39 -3.49 -11.91
CA ASN A 151 28.33 -2.41 -12.89
C ASN A 151 27.97 -1.05 -12.30
N VAL A 152 27.31 -1.02 -11.13
CA VAL A 152 27.02 0.22 -10.41
C VAL A 152 27.75 0.20 -9.08
N VAL A 153 28.70 1.12 -8.94
CA VAL A 153 29.51 1.26 -7.72
C VAL A 153 29.51 2.72 -7.25
N LYS A 154 29.52 2.89 -5.93
CA LYS A 154 29.41 4.20 -5.27
C LYS A 154 30.51 4.39 -4.24
N GLN A 155 31.24 5.50 -4.34
CA GLN A 155 32.11 6.02 -3.29
C GLN A 155 31.40 7.18 -2.58
N VAL A 156 31.22 7.08 -1.27
CA VAL A 156 30.70 8.19 -0.46
C VAL A 156 31.79 9.24 -0.30
N LEU A 157 31.51 10.49 -0.72
CA LEU A 157 32.41 11.64 -0.58
C LEU A 157 32.07 12.46 0.67
N SER A 158 30.77 12.59 0.99
CA SER A 158 30.27 13.11 2.25
C SER A 158 29.00 12.38 2.65
N GLU A 159 28.86 12.11 3.95
CA GLU A 159 27.66 11.46 4.50
C GLU A 159 26.44 12.37 4.36
N GLY A 160 25.27 11.76 4.22
CA GLY A 160 23.98 12.45 4.26
C GLY A 160 23.30 12.36 5.62
N ASP A 161 22.18 13.05 5.73
CA ASP A 161 21.33 13.11 6.92
C ASP A 161 20.16 12.11 6.83
N GLY A 162 19.68 11.67 7.99
CA GLY A 162 18.51 10.81 8.11
C GLY A 162 18.81 9.34 7.84
N TRP A 163 17.75 8.57 7.60
CA TRP A 163 17.82 7.10 7.48
C TRP A 163 17.02 6.57 6.28
N GLU A 164 16.26 7.42 5.61
CA GLU A 164 15.43 7.02 4.49
C GLU A 164 16.13 7.28 3.16
N ASN A 165 16.01 6.34 2.23
CA ASN A 165 16.47 6.49 0.87
C ASN A 165 15.30 6.74 -0.11
N PRO A 166 15.52 7.49 -1.20
CA PRO A 166 14.56 7.64 -2.27
C PRO A 166 14.13 6.29 -2.86
N ARG A 167 12.85 6.18 -3.25
CA ARG A 167 12.29 5.04 -3.98
C ARG A 167 11.18 5.50 -4.90
N PRO A 168 10.85 4.81 -6.01
CA PRO A 168 9.68 5.16 -6.80
C PRO A 168 8.40 5.17 -5.94
N PRO A 169 7.51 6.18 -6.07
CA PRO A 169 7.54 7.31 -7.00
C PRO A 169 8.05 8.64 -6.37
N TYR A 170 8.94 8.60 -5.38
CA TYR A 170 9.43 9.80 -4.67
C TYR A 170 10.03 10.81 -5.64
N GLU A 171 9.84 12.09 -5.35
CA GLU A 171 10.45 13.15 -6.12
C GLU A 171 11.77 13.55 -5.47
N VAL A 172 12.82 13.67 -6.27
CA VAL A 172 14.17 14.00 -5.82
C VAL A 172 14.67 15.26 -6.51
N THR A 173 15.47 16.03 -5.79
CA THR A 173 16.28 17.12 -6.35
C THR A 173 17.74 16.72 -6.23
N VAL A 174 18.45 16.63 -7.35
CA VAL A 174 19.80 16.08 -7.41
C VAL A 174 20.72 17.05 -8.14
N GLN A 175 21.81 17.45 -7.49
CA GLN A 175 22.92 18.06 -8.22
C GLN A 175 23.76 16.95 -8.84
N ALA A 176 23.77 16.89 -10.18
CA ALA A 176 24.52 15.89 -10.92
C ALA A 176 25.58 16.55 -11.81
N ARG A 177 26.77 15.95 -11.85
CA ARG A 177 27.80 16.22 -12.85
C ARG A 177 28.36 14.90 -13.30
N GLY A 178 28.64 14.73 -14.58
CA GLY A 178 29.17 13.47 -15.07
C GLY A 178 29.79 13.60 -16.43
N VAL A 179 30.71 12.69 -16.72
CA VAL A 179 31.39 12.55 -18.01
C VAL A 179 31.34 11.09 -18.44
N VAL A 180 31.36 10.87 -19.75
CA VAL A 180 31.55 9.52 -20.29
C VAL A 180 33.01 9.12 -20.05
N SER A 181 33.26 7.97 -19.42
CA SER A 181 34.63 7.53 -19.14
C SER A 181 35.43 7.44 -20.43
N GLY A 182 36.53 8.20 -20.49
CA GLY A 182 37.41 8.24 -21.66
C GLY A 182 37.03 9.18 -22.79
N MET A 183 35.93 9.91 -22.64
CA MET A 183 35.58 11.02 -23.50
C MET A 183 35.43 12.28 -22.62
N ASP A 184 35.83 13.44 -23.12
CA ASP A 184 35.54 14.72 -22.44
C ASP A 184 34.06 15.16 -22.66
N THR A 185 33.19 14.20 -22.99
CA THR A 185 31.77 14.41 -23.26
C THR A 185 31.00 14.44 -21.94
N ALA A 186 30.41 15.60 -21.62
CA ALA A 186 29.55 15.74 -20.45
C ALA A 186 28.24 14.95 -20.61
N VAL A 187 27.86 14.24 -19.55
CA VAL A 187 26.59 13.50 -19.47
C VAL A 187 25.41 14.42 -19.16
N PHE A 188 25.66 15.49 -18.40
CA PHE A 188 24.63 16.45 -17.98
C PHE A 188 24.94 17.83 -18.57
N PRO A 189 23.95 18.51 -19.17
CA PRO A 189 24.16 19.77 -19.88
C PRO A 189 24.28 21.01 -18.98
N ALA A 190 23.82 20.95 -17.73
CA ALA A 190 23.63 22.14 -16.89
C ALA A 190 24.26 22.01 -15.48
N SER A 191 24.55 23.16 -14.88
CA SER A 191 24.97 23.28 -13.48
C SER A 191 23.81 23.29 -12.49
N GLU A 192 22.57 23.38 -12.95
CA GLU A 192 21.39 23.44 -12.08
C GLU A 192 20.97 22.05 -11.56
N PRO A 193 20.35 21.97 -10.37
CA PRO A 193 19.81 20.72 -9.87
C PRO A 193 18.72 20.13 -10.78
N LEU A 194 18.74 18.80 -10.91
CA LEU A 194 17.74 18.03 -11.63
C LEU A 194 16.58 17.66 -10.70
N GLU A 195 15.36 17.96 -11.12
CA GLU A 195 14.13 17.57 -10.42
C GLU A 195 13.36 16.49 -11.20
N PHE A 196 13.11 15.35 -10.53
CA PHE A 196 12.38 14.24 -11.13
C PHE A 196 11.78 13.27 -10.13
N ALA A 197 10.75 12.54 -10.56
CA ALA A 197 10.23 11.39 -9.84
C ALA A 197 11.11 10.15 -10.09
N MET A 198 11.49 9.44 -9.04
CA MET A 198 12.18 8.16 -9.11
C MET A 198 11.34 7.17 -9.93
N GLY A 199 11.96 6.47 -10.88
CA GLY A 199 11.27 5.56 -11.80
C GLY A 199 10.69 6.24 -13.05
N SER A 200 10.79 7.57 -13.18
CA SER A 200 10.35 8.30 -14.38
C SER A 200 11.27 8.11 -15.59
N SER A 201 12.37 7.37 -15.45
CA SER A 201 13.34 7.12 -16.53
C SER A 201 14.09 8.35 -17.04
N LYS A 202 14.04 9.48 -16.29
CA LYS A 202 14.73 10.74 -16.63
C LYS A 202 16.25 10.68 -16.53
N VAL A 203 16.80 9.67 -15.86
CA VAL A 203 18.25 9.40 -15.76
C VAL A 203 18.51 7.90 -16.01
N PRO A 204 19.75 7.50 -16.36
CA PRO A 204 20.10 6.09 -16.54
C PRO A 204 19.76 5.26 -15.29
N ARG A 205 19.36 4.00 -15.52
CA ARG A 205 18.94 3.08 -14.47
C ARG A 205 19.99 2.96 -13.35
N GLY A 206 21.27 2.89 -13.71
CA GLY A 206 22.34 2.80 -12.71
C GLY A 206 22.45 4.03 -11.81
N LEU A 207 22.12 5.23 -12.31
CA LEU A 207 22.06 6.44 -11.47
C LEU A 207 20.83 6.44 -10.55
N GLU A 208 19.68 5.96 -11.02
CA GLU A 208 18.53 5.75 -10.13
C GLU A 208 18.86 4.73 -9.03
N THR A 209 19.55 3.62 -9.35
CA THR A 209 20.02 2.64 -8.36
C THR A 209 20.97 3.28 -7.34
N ALA A 210 21.86 4.18 -7.78
CA ALA A 210 22.73 4.92 -6.89
C ALA A 210 21.95 5.83 -5.94
N LEU A 211 20.99 6.60 -6.46
CA LEU A 211 20.14 7.49 -5.67
C LEU A 211 19.28 6.73 -4.66
N GLN A 212 18.78 5.54 -5.00
CA GLN A 212 18.06 4.64 -4.07
C GLN A 212 18.92 4.16 -2.90
N ASN A 213 20.23 4.39 -2.93
CA ASN A 213 21.16 4.06 -1.87
C ASN A 213 21.79 5.32 -1.25
N MET A 214 21.36 6.52 -1.61
CA MET A 214 21.86 7.79 -1.08
C MET A 214 20.92 8.37 -0.03
N LEU A 215 21.49 8.98 1.01
CA LEU A 215 20.76 9.78 1.99
C LEU A 215 20.69 11.25 1.53
N VAL A 216 19.73 12.01 2.06
CA VAL A 216 19.60 13.44 1.73
C VAL A 216 20.86 14.17 2.19
N LYS A 217 21.37 15.09 1.38
CA LYS A 217 22.69 15.75 1.46
C LYS A 217 23.91 14.85 1.26
N GLU A 218 23.74 13.55 1.04
CA GLU A 218 24.87 12.69 0.69
C GLU A 218 25.46 13.14 -0.65
N LYS A 219 26.79 13.24 -0.69
CA LYS A 219 27.54 13.44 -1.92
C LYS A 219 28.34 12.19 -2.22
N ALA A 220 28.22 11.69 -3.45
CA ALA A 220 28.88 10.47 -3.84
C ALA A 220 29.44 10.55 -5.26
N ARG A 221 30.54 9.86 -5.49
CA ARG A 221 31.02 9.54 -6.83
C ARG A 221 30.47 8.17 -7.22
N VAL A 222 29.90 8.08 -8.41
CA VAL A 222 29.17 6.92 -8.90
C VAL A 222 29.71 6.57 -10.27
N TRP A 223 30.04 5.30 -10.45
CA TRP A 223 30.38 4.75 -11.75
C TRP A 223 29.30 3.80 -12.18
N VAL A 224 28.85 3.98 -13.41
CA VAL A 224 27.80 3.16 -14.02
C VAL A 224 28.35 2.62 -15.32
N ALA A 225 28.49 1.31 -15.41
CA ALA A 225 28.99 0.59 -16.56
C ALA A 225 27.92 -0.32 -17.17
N GLY A 226 28.12 -0.71 -18.42
CA GLY A 226 27.30 -1.70 -19.11
C GLY A 226 26.01 -1.14 -19.72
N PRO A 227 25.58 -1.70 -20.87
CA PRO A 227 24.49 -1.14 -21.67
C PRO A 227 23.18 -1.05 -20.90
N GLU A 228 22.79 -2.10 -20.17
CA GLU A 228 21.51 -2.14 -19.44
C GLU A 228 21.37 -1.04 -18.36
N GLN A 229 22.49 -0.61 -17.77
CA GLN A 229 22.50 0.43 -16.74
C GLN A 229 22.58 1.84 -17.33
N LEU A 230 23.17 1.95 -18.52
CA LEU A 230 23.45 3.20 -19.22
C LEU A 230 22.35 3.63 -20.18
N GLU A 231 21.48 2.71 -20.64
CA GLU A 231 20.40 3.00 -21.57
C GLU A 231 19.57 4.22 -21.13
N PRO A 232 19.66 5.36 -21.85
CA PRO A 232 18.84 6.51 -21.54
C PRO A 232 17.44 6.28 -22.12
N ARG A 233 16.42 6.23 -21.26
CA ARG A 233 15.02 6.03 -21.68
C ARG A 233 14.26 7.35 -21.88
N GLY A 234 14.98 8.39 -22.34
CA GLY A 234 14.51 9.76 -22.51
C GLY A 234 14.65 10.58 -21.23
N GLY A 235 15.52 11.59 -21.21
CA GLY A 235 15.80 12.28 -19.95
C GLY A 235 16.88 13.37 -20.00
N ALA A 236 17.20 13.92 -18.83
CA ALA A 236 18.13 15.02 -18.64
C ALA A 236 19.62 14.63 -18.76
N ALA A 237 19.90 13.33 -18.89
CA ALA A 237 21.23 12.78 -19.13
C ALA A 237 21.40 12.40 -20.61
N ALA A 238 22.43 12.95 -21.26
CA ALA A 238 22.81 12.64 -22.63
C ALA A 238 23.98 11.64 -22.62
N VAL A 239 23.67 10.35 -22.47
CA VAL A 239 24.67 9.28 -22.62
C VAL A 239 24.77 8.90 -24.11
N PRO A 240 25.93 9.05 -24.76
CA PRO A 240 26.12 8.67 -26.16
C PRO A 240 25.91 7.17 -26.38
N ALA A 241 25.38 6.80 -27.54
CA ALA A 241 25.27 5.40 -27.94
C ALA A 241 26.68 4.76 -28.02
N GLY A 242 26.85 3.60 -27.39
CA GLY A 242 28.14 2.91 -27.32
C GLY A 242 29.08 3.39 -26.22
N ALA A 243 28.62 4.22 -25.27
CA ALA A 243 29.37 4.49 -24.05
C ALA A 243 29.46 3.21 -23.18
N ASP A 244 30.67 2.85 -22.76
CA ASP A 244 30.90 1.67 -21.90
C ASP A 244 30.66 1.98 -20.41
N GLU A 245 30.93 3.22 -19.99
CA GLU A 245 30.83 3.68 -18.62
C GLU A 245 30.66 5.20 -18.52
N ILE A 246 29.95 5.66 -17.48
CA ILE A 246 29.94 7.07 -17.04
C ILE A 246 30.49 7.20 -15.62
N ASP A 247 31.17 8.32 -15.37
CA ASP A 247 31.69 8.74 -14.07
C ASP A 247 30.94 10.00 -13.61
N CYS A 248 30.14 9.86 -12.56
CA CYS A 248 29.26 10.91 -12.08
C CYS A 248 29.57 11.29 -10.64
N THR A 249 29.48 12.57 -10.32
CA THR A 249 29.34 13.06 -8.95
C THR A 249 27.89 13.49 -8.74
N LEU A 250 27.25 12.89 -7.75
CA LEU A 250 25.86 13.16 -7.37
C LEU A 250 25.82 13.76 -5.96
N GLU A 251 24.91 14.69 -5.74
CA GLU A 251 24.54 15.18 -4.42
C GLU A 251 23.00 15.20 -4.33
N LEU A 252 22.43 14.40 -3.42
CA LEU A 252 20.99 14.31 -3.24
C LEU A 252 20.53 15.49 -2.37
N LEU A 253 20.07 16.59 -2.97
CA LEU A 253 19.77 17.81 -2.22
C LEU A 253 18.51 17.69 -1.36
N SER A 254 17.46 17.07 -1.92
CA SER A 254 16.19 16.86 -1.21
C SER A 254 15.42 15.70 -1.82
N MET A 255 14.49 15.16 -1.04
CA MET A 255 13.48 14.22 -1.53
C MET A 255 12.13 14.52 -0.89
N ASN A 256 11.06 14.35 -1.67
CA ASN A 256 9.68 14.41 -1.20
C ASN A 256 9.06 13.03 -1.34
N GLN A 257 8.49 12.52 -0.24
CA GLN A 257 7.74 11.27 -0.30
C GLN A 257 6.48 11.47 -1.14
N VAL A 258 6.34 10.67 -2.19
CA VAL A 258 5.12 10.56 -2.98
C VAL A 258 4.60 9.14 -2.86
N ARG A 259 3.30 8.98 -2.67
CA ARG A 259 2.62 7.68 -2.65
C ARG A 259 1.50 7.65 -3.66
N ASP A 260 1.43 6.57 -4.42
CA ASP A 260 0.20 6.16 -5.08
C ASP A 260 -0.71 5.54 -4.02
N VAL A 261 -1.83 6.23 -3.74
CA VAL A 261 -2.70 5.91 -2.60
C VAL A 261 -3.51 4.64 -2.84
N MET A 262 -3.91 4.41 -4.10
CA MET A 262 -4.73 3.26 -4.50
C MET A 262 -3.94 2.20 -5.28
N GLY A 263 -2.74 2.54 -5.75
CA GLY A 263 -1.92 1.66 -6.59
C GLY A 263 -2.32 1.66 -8.07
N ASP A 264 -3.25 2.53 -8.47
CA ASP A 264 -3.73 2.67 -9.85
C ASP A 264 -3.24 3.96 -10.54
N GLY A 265 -2.40 4.75 -9.85
CA GLY A 265 -1.85 6.01 -10.33
C GLY A 265 -2.85 7.17 -10.42
N GLU A 266 -4.11 6.97 -10.02
CA GLU A 266 -5.14 8.01 -10.11
C GLU A 266 -5.15 8.96 -8.90
N ILE A 267 -4.51 8.56 -7.80
CA ILE A 267 -4.38 9.36 -6.59
C ILE A 267 -2.94 9.35 -6.12
N THR A 268 -2.30 10.51 -6.14
CA THR A 268 -0.94 10.65 -5.60
C THR A 268 -0.92 11.62 -4.43
N LYS A 269 -0.34 11.19 -3.31
CA LYS A 269 -0.11 12.01 -2.13
C LYS A 269 1.37 12.36 -2.04
N ARG A 270 1.70 13.65 -2.19
CA ARG A 270 3.03 14.23 -2.01
C ARG A 270 3.13 14.91 -0.65
N ARG A 271 4.03 14.44 0.22
CA ARG A 271 4.24 15.05 1.53
C ARG A 271 5.06 16.33 1.44
N LEU A 272 4.59 17.39 2.11
CA LEU A 272 5.27 18.68 2.25
C LEU A 272 5.95 18.83 3.62
N VAL A 273 5.26 18.44 4.69
CA VAL A 273 5.76 18.52 6.07
C VAL A 273 5.55 17.16 6.73
N HIS A 274 6.55 16.65 7.45
CA HIS A 274 6.44 15.41 8.20
C HIS A 274 5.57 15.60 9.44
N GLY A 275 4.69 14.63 9.72
CA GLY A 275 3.92 14.60 10.95
C GLY A 275 4.66 13.89 12.09
N GLU A 276 4.07 13.92 13.27
CA GLU A 276 4.54 13.26 14.49
C GLU A 276 3.98 11.84 14.59
N GLY A 277 4.84 10.87 14.93
CA GLY A 277 4.48 9.47 15.19
C GLY A 277 5.13 8.47 14.23
N ASP A 278 4.87 7.19 14.49
CA ASP A 278 5.41 6.07 13.72
C ASP A 278 4.41 5.60 12.66
N PHE A 279 4.76 5.76 11.38
CA PHE A 279 3.95 5.24 10.28
C PHE A 279 4.13 3.72 10.12
N PRO A 280 3.05 2.92 9.90
CA PRO A 280 1.64 3.31 9.80
C PRO A 280 0.86 3.20 11.12
N MET A 281 1.52 2.91 12.24
CA MET A 281 0.88 2.61 13.53
C MET A 281 0.14 3.81 14.13
N ASP A 282 0.65 5.01 13.88
CA ASP A 282 0.09 6.28 14.35
C ASP A 282 -0.72 7.01 13.27
N CYS A 283 -1.18 6.31 12.24
CA CYS A 283 -2.12 6.85 11.27
C CYS A 283 -3.58 6.69 11.72
N PRO A 284 -4.51 7.55 11.25
CA PRO A 284 -5.92 7.39 11.54
C PRO A 284 -6.49 6.08 10.99
N LEU A 285 -7.29 5.39 11.80
CA LEU A 285 -7.97 4.15 11.43
C LEU A 285 -9.41 4.43 10.96
N GLU A 286 -10.13 3.38 10.59
CA GLU A 286 -11.57 3.45 10.34
C GLU A 286 -12.31 3.86 11.62
N ASP A 287 -13.30 4.74 11.50
CA ASP A 287 -14.03 5.41 12.58
C ASP A 287 -13.23 6.39 13.46
N SER A 288 -12.01 6.77 13.09
CA SER A 288 -11.28 7.86 13.77
C SER A 288 -11.94 9.21 13.47
N THR A 289 -12.22 9.99 14.50
CA THR A 289 -12.59 11.42 14.35
C THR A 289 -11.35 12.20 13.94
N LEU A 290 -11.39 12.87 12.81
CA LEU A 290 -10.29 13.67 12.26
C LEU A 290 -10.61 15.15 12.39
N ALA A 291 -9.58 15.97 12.60
CA ALA A 291 -9.61 17.41 12.43
C ALA A 291 -8.58 17.79 11.36
N VAL A 292 -9.03 18.35 10.23
CA VAL A 292 -8.16 18.67 9.09
C VAL A 292 -8.36 20.09 8.60
N HIS A 293 -7.29 20.70 8.11
CA HIS A 293 -7.42 21.82 7.19
C HIS A 293 -7.27 21.32 5.75
N VAL A 294 -8.16 21.80 4.88
CA VAL A 294 -8.17 21.45 3.45
C VAL A 294 -8.32 22.71 2.61
N THR A 295 -7.51 22.81 1.57
CA THR A 295 -7.70 23.73 0.45
C THR A 295 -7.82 22.92 -0.85
N GLY A 296 -9.00 22.89 -1.46
CA GLY A 296 -9.28 22.24 -2.73
C GLY A 296 -9.18 23.21 -3.91
N ARG A 297 -8.40 22.83 -4.93
CA ARG A 297 -8.12 23.60 -6.13
C ARG A 297 -8.35 22.79 -7.41
N LEU A 298 -8.80 23.46 -8.45
CA LEU A 298 -8.74 22.96 -9.83
C LEU A 298 -7.30 23.03 -10.36
N PRO A 299 -6.97 22.32 -11.46
CA PRO A 299 -5.63 22.36 -12.05
C PRO A 299 -5.17 23.75 -12.51
N ASP A 300 -6.10 24.65 -12.79
CA ASP A 300 -5.83 26.06 -13.13
C ASP A 300 -5.53 26.94 -11.90
N GLY A 301 -5.59 26.37 -10.69
CA GLY A 301 -5.35 27.04 -9.42
C GLY A 301 -6.61 27.61 -8.74
N THR A 302 -7.77 27.56 -9.39
CA THR A 302 -9.05 28.06 -8.85
C THR A 302 -9.43 27.31 -7.58
N VAL A 303 -9.61 28.03 -6.46
CA VAL A 303 -10.03 27.47 -5.18
C VAL A 303 -11.54 27.27 -5.17
N PHE A 304 -12.00 26.06 -4.86
CA PHE A 304 -13.42 25.75 -4.69
C PHE A 304 -13.79 25.36 -3.25
N TRP A 305 -12.79 25.11 -2.39
CA TRP A 305 -12.96 24.75 -0.99
C TRP A 305 -11.76 25.21 -0.18
N ASP A 306 -11.99 25.92 0.93
CA ASP A 306 -10.94 26.34 1.85
C ASP A 306 -11.48 26.40 3.29
N THR A 307 -10.90 25.60 4.18
CA THR A 307 -11.25 25.57 5.61
C THR A 307 -10.56 26.68 6.43
N HIS A 308 -9.49 27.31 5.94
CA HIS A 308 -8.77 28.38 6.66
C HIS A 308 -9.51 29.72 6.63
N GLY A 309 -10.55 29.88 5.80
CA GLY A 309 -11.46 31.02 5.82
C GLY A 309 -11.34 32.02 4.67
N SER A 310 -10.69 31.67 3.56
CA SER A 310 -10.42 32.64 2.47
C SER A 310 -11.48 32.66 1.36
N VAL A 311 -12.26 31.58 1.16
CA VAL A 311 -13.29 31.50 0.12
C VAL A 311 -14.48 30.68 0.63
N GLY A 312 -15.67 31.29 0.67
CA GLY A 312 -16.91 30.58 0.94
C GLY A 312 -17.15 29.55 -0.17
N GLY A 313 -16.92 28.27 0.13
CA GLY A 313 -17.33 27.19 -0.75
C GLY A 313 -18.82 27.35 -1.04
N GLY A 314 -19.23 27.20 -2.30
CA GLY A 314 -20.67 27.20 -2.64
C GLY A 314 -21.44 26.19 -1.79
N GLU A 315 -22.78 26.27 -1.81
CA GLU A 315 -23.71 25.58 -0.88
C GLU A 315 -23.48 24.07 -0.63
N SER A 316 -22.65 23.39 -1.43
CA SER A 316 -22.36 21.95 -1.35
C SER A 316 -20.96 21.57 -0.84
N ALA A 317 -20.05 22.51 -0.53
CA ALA A 317 -18.73 22.16 0.01
C ALA A 317 -18.78 21.85 1.53
N PRO A 318 -18.07 20.81 2.04
CA PRO A 318 -18.03 20.53 3.48
C PRO A 318 -17.27 21.64 4.22
N LEU A 319 -17.97 22.56 4.87
CA LEU A 319 -17.34 23.67 5.60
C LEU A 319 -17.34 23.40 7.11
N PRO A 320 -16.32 23.89 7.85
CA PRO A 320 -16.35 23.89 9.30
C PRO A 320 -17.51 24.76 9.81
N GLU A 321 -18.06 24.42 10.99
CA GLU A 321 -19.14 25.20 11.61
C GLU A 321 -18.72 26.66 11.90
N VAL A 322 -17.42 26.86 12.14
CA VAL A 322 -16.81 28.17 12.39
C VAL A 322 -15.69 28.37 11.38
N ALA A 323 -15.72 29.47 10.64
CA ALA A 323 -14.69 29.81 9.65
C ALA A 323 -13.30 29.86 10.30
N GLY A 324 -12.31 29.24 9.66
CA GLY A 324 -10.94 29.15 10.15
C GLY A 324 -10.69 28.04 11.18
N GLN A 325 -11.72 27.30 11.61
CA GLN A 325 -11.53 26.05 12.38
C GLN A 325 -11.25 24.87 11.43
N PRO A 326 -10.56 23.83 11.91
CA PRO A 326 -10.41 22.60 11.13
C PRO A 326 -11.79 21.97 10.86
N TYR A 327 -11.93 21.34 9.71
CA TYR A 327 -13.10 20.54 9.38
C TYR A 327 -13.04 19.21 10.11
N GLU A 328 -14.06 18.92 10.94
CA GLU A 328 -14.14 17.71 11.73
C GLU A 328 -15.10 16.69 11.12
N PHE A 329 -14.61 15.47 10.90
CA PHE A 329 -15.42 14.34 10.43
C PHE A 329 -14.80 13.01 10.87
N ALA A 330 -15.60 11.94 10.94
CA ALA A 330 -15.06 10.60 11.19
C ALA A 330 -14.85 9.85 9.88
N THR A 331 -13.74 9.09 9.80
CA THR A 331 -13.46 8.22 8.65
C THR A 331 -14.57 7.18 8.47
N GLY A 332 -14.85 6.83 7.23
CA GLY A 332 -15.90 5.87 6.88
C GLY A 332 -17.32 6.43 6.84
N GLU A 333 -17.55 7.72 7.15
CA GLU A 333 -18.89 8.34 7.11
C GLU A 333 -19.29 8.91 5.74
N GLY A 334 -18.41 8.78 4.74
CA GLY A 334 -18.61 9.32 3.40
C GLY A 334 -18.93 10.81 3.41
N LEU A 335 -18.26 11.57 4.29
CA LEU A 335 -18.43 13.03 4.44
C LEU A 335 -17.52 13.83 3.52
N VAL A 336 -16.48 13.20 2.99
CA VAL A 336 -15.57 13.77 1.99
C VAL A 336 -15.35 12.76 0.86
N PRO A 337 -14.81 13.18 -0.30
CA PRO A 337 -14.44 12.28 -1.36
C PRO A 337 -13.51 11.15 -0.90
N GLU A 338 -13.69 9.94 -1.46
CA GLU A 338 -12.92 8.75 -1.10
C GLU A 338 -11.41 8.95 -1.26
N GLY A 339 -10.99 9.66 -2.31
CA GLY A 339 -9.58 9.94 -2.54
C GLY A 339 -8.94 10.84 -1.51
N LEU A 340 -9.70 11.82 -1.01
CA LEU A 340 -9.26 12.70 0.07
C LEU A 340 -9.17 11.93 1.39
N GLU A 341 -10.23 11.19 1.76
CA GLU A 341 -10.24 10.41 3.00
C GLU A 341 -9.12 9.37 3.03
N SER A 342 -8.98 8.59 1.95
CA SER A 342 -7.97 7.53 1.86
C SER A 342 -6.54 8.09 1.95
N SER A 343 -6.31 9.29 1.42
CA SER A 343 -5.02 9.97 1.54
C SER A 343 -4.75 10.45 2.97
N ILE A 344 -5.78 10.97 3.67
CA ILE A 344 -5.65 11.42 5.06
C ILE A 344 -5.39 10.25 6.02
N ARG A 345 -5.98 9.07 5.77
CA ARG A 345 -5.68 7.85 6.54
C ARG A 345 -4.23 7.38 6.43
N LEU A 346 -3.47 7.94 5.48
CA LEU A 346 -2.03 7.69 5.33
C LEU A 346 -1.18 8.83 5.90
N MET A 347 -1.78 9.79 6.62
CA MET A 347 -1.09 10.93 7.23
C MET A 347 -0.77 10.67 8.70
N LEU A 348 0.33 11.24 9.17
CA LEU A 348 0.63 11.40 10.60
C LEU A 348 0.07 12.72 11.12
N LYS A 349 -0.10 12.84 12.44
CA LYS A 349 -0.56 14.08 13.07
C LYS A 349 0.41 15.23 12.78
N GLY A 350 -0.09 16.39 12.38
CA GLY A 350 0.71 17.55 11.95
C GLY A 350 1.29 17.43 10.54
N GLU A 351 1.08 16.32 9.83
CA GLU A 351 1.55 16.17 8.46
C GLU A 351 0.83 17.14 7.53
N ARG A 352 1.57 17.74 6.59
CA ARG A 352 0.99 18.49 5.45
C ARG A 352 1.33 17.80 4.14
N ALA A 353 0.35 17.69 3.26
CA ALA A 353 0.51 17.01 1.97
C ALA A 353 -0.32 17.67 0.86
N ILE A 354 0.15 17.53 -0.37
CA ILE A 354 -0.60 17.79 -1.59
C ILE A 354 -1.12 16.45 -2.13
N ILE A 355 -2.40 16.38 -2.42
CA ILE A 355 -3.07 15.21 -2.99
C ILE A 355 -3.58 15.59 -4.36
N HIS A 356 -3.08 14.93 -5.39
CA HIS A 356 -3.66 14.98 -6.73
C HIS A 356 -4.61 13.81 -6.88
N SER A 357 -5.84 14.07 -7.30
CA SER A 357 -6.86 13.03 -7.49
C SER A 357 -7.51 13.20 -8.85
N SER A 358 -7.70 12.08 -9.56
CA SER A 358 -8.61 12.01 -10.70
C SER A 358 -10.05 12.33 -10.26
N ALA A 359 -10.91 12.64 -11.24
CA ALA A 359 -12.31 12.94 -11.00
C ALA A 359 -13.09 11.77 -10.37
N LYS A 360 -12.69 10.53 -10.70
CA LYS A 360 -13.28 9.26 -10.23
C LYS A 360 -13.25 9.13 -8.71
N TYR A 361 -12.15 9.55 -8.07
CA TYR A 361 -11.96 9.52 -6.61
C TYR A 361 -12.22 10.87 -5.93
N ALA A 362 -12.55 11.89 -6.72
CA ALA A 362 -12.97 13.20 -6.27
C ALA A 362 -14.49 13.35 -6.33
N TYR A 363 -15.02 14.12 -7.28
CA TYR A 363 -16.40 14.59 -7.27
C TYR A 363 -17.32 13.93 -8.30
N ASP A 364 -16.89 12.90 -9.02
CA ASP A 364 -17.79 12.18 -9.94
C ASP A 364 -18.74 11.22 -9.22
N LYS A 365 -18.33 10.71 -8.05
CA LYS A 365 -19.15 9.84 -7.18
C LYS A 365 -19.56 10.52 -5.87
N PHE A 366 -19.35 11.82 -5.76
CA PHE A 366 -19.58 12.60 -4.56
C PHE A 366 -20.31 13.91 -4.90
N PRO A 367 -21.16 14.47 -4.01
CA PRO A 367 -21.78 15.77 -4.24
C PRO A 367 -20.77 16.85 -4.64
N ARG A 368 -20.99 17.48 -5.79
CA ARG A 368 -20.04 18.39 -6.42
C ARG A 368 -20.16 19.83 -5.86
N PRO A 369 -19.05 20.45 -5.41
CA PRO A 369 -19.00 21.87 -5.09
C PRO A 369 -19.32 22.75 -6.31
N GLY A 370 -19.92 23.91 -6.08
CA GLY A 370 -20.09 24.93 -7.13
C GLY A 370 -18.75 25.34 -7.73
N GLY A 371 -18.69 25.45 -9.06
CA GLY A 371 -17.46 25.83 -9.78
C GLY A 371 -16.54 24.67 -10.15
N VAL A 372 -16.78 23.45 -9.67
CA VAL A 372 -16.05 22.25 -10.11
C VAL A 372 -16.78 21.63 -11.30
N PRO A 373 -16.15 21.48 -12.49
CA PRO A 373 -16.79 20.80 -13.62
C PRO A 373 -16.82 19.28 -13.46
N GLU A 374 -17.72 18.61 -14.18
CA GLU A 374 -17.77 17.14 -14.26
C GLU A 374 -16.50 16.57 -14.91
N GLY A 375 -16.01 15.42 -14.41
CA GLY A 375 -14.80 14.79 -14.93
C GLY A 375 -13.51 15.57 -14.64
N SER A 376 -13.56 16.60 -13.80
CA SER A 376 -12.37 17.41 -13.48
C SER A 376 -11.51 16.75 -12.39
N PRO A 377 -10.19 16.58 -12.62
CA PRO A 377 -9.28 16.24 -11.54
C PRO A 377 -9.15 17.44 -10.60
N VAL A 378 -8.71 17.17 -9.37
CA VAL A 378 -8.56 18.20 -8.34
C VAL A 378 -7.27 18.00 -7.57
N VAL A 379 -6.83 19.08 -6.92
CA VAL A 379 -5.69 19.09 -6.03
C VAL A 379 -6.15 19.56 -4.65
N TRP A 380 -5.86 18.77 -3.61
CA TRP A 380 -6.09 19.17 -2.23
C TRP A 380 -4.75 19.40 -1.53
N GLU A 381 -4.56 20.58 -0.94
CA GLU A 381 -3.56 20.77 0.11
C GLU A 381 -4.22 20.48 1.45
N VAL A 382 -3.65 19.55 2.23
CA VAL A 382 -4.24 19.06 3.46
C VAL A 382 -3.24 19.11 4.60
N GLU A 383 -3.70 19.54 5.76
CA GLU A 383 -3.04 19.43 7.05
C GLU A 383 -3.87 18.53 7.97
N LEU A 384 -3.28 17.44 8.47
CA LEU A 384 -3.92 16.63 9.51
C LEU A 384 -3.61 17.23 10.88
N VAL A 385 -4.48 18.08 11.41
CA VAL A 385 -4.24 18.79 12.67
C VAL A 385 -4.23 17.83 13.86
N SER A 386 -5.26 16.98 13.95
CA SER A 386 -5.38 15.97 15.00
C SER A 386 -6.34 14.86 14.60
N PHE A 387 -6.30 13.75 15.33
CA PHE A 387 -7.33 12.73 15.26
C PHE A 387 -7.47 12.00 16.59
N GLU A 388 -8.66 11.46 16.84
CA GLU A 388 -8.92 10.55 17.95
C GLU A 388 -8.62 9.11 17.52
N LYS A 389 -7.67 8.47 18.22
CA LYS A 389 -7.43 7.03 18.05
C LYS A 389 -8.65 6.24 18.51
N VAL A 390 -9.10 5.32 17.67
CA VAL A 390 -10.16 4.38 18.06
C VAL A 390 -9.66 3.55 19.23
N ARG A 391 -10.37 3.62 20.36
CA ARG A 391 -10.02 2.85 21.54
C ARG A 391 -10.33 1.38 21.28
N ASN A 392 -9.43 0.49 21.69
CA ASN A 392 -9.72 -0.94 21.69
C ASN A 392 -10.69 -1.24 22.84
N TRP A 393 -11.87 -1.74 22.50
CA TRP A 393 -12.96 -1.95 23.46
C TRP A 393 -12.65 -3.06 24.45
N THR A 394 -11.71 -3.97 24.15
CA THR A 394 -11.28 -5.03 25.09
C THR A 394 -10.48 -4.50 26.26
N ASP A 395 -9.88 -3.32 26.10
CA ASP A 395 -8.96 -2.74 27.08
C ASP A 395 -9.66 -1.69 27.96
N LEU A 396 -10.95 -1.48 27.71
CA LEU A 396 -11.80 -0.55 28.44
C LEU A 396 -12.60 -1.27 29.52
N ASP A 397 -12.80 -0.60 30.65
CA ASP A 397 -13.80 -1.02 31.62
C ASP A 397 -15.23 -0.82 31.05
N MET A 398 -16.19 -1.46 31.70
CA MET A 398 -17.59 -1.46 31.27
C MET A 398 -18.19 -0.05 31.18
N ASP A 399 -17.80 0.86 32.06
CA ASP A 399 -18.37 2.21 32.11
C ASP A 399 -17.80 3.07 30.97
N ALA A 400 -16.51 2.94 30.67
CA ALA A 400 -15.87 3.56 29.51
C ALA A 400 -16.45 3.03 28.19
N VAL A 401 -16.75 1.72 28.11
CA VAL A 401 -17.44 1.15 26.95
C VAL A 401 -18.85 1.73 26.80
N LEU A 402 -19.60 1.84 27.90
CA LEU A 402 -20.94 2.44 27.87
C LEU A 402 -20.90 3.91 27.40
N GLN A 403 -19.92 4.70 27.86
CA GLN A 403 -19.72 6.07 27.37
C GLN A 403 -19.42 6.11 25.86
N GLU A 404 -18.58 5.21 25.36
CA GLU A 404 -18.25 5.13 23.93
C GLU A 404 -19.48 4.74 23.08
N THR A 405 -20.36 3.87 23.62
CA THR A 405 -21.62 3.52 22.96
C THR A 405 -22.54 4.73 22.80
N VAL A 406 -22.59 5.61 23.80
CA VAL A 406 -23.37 6.86 23.77
C VAL A 406 -22.83 7.79 22.69
N LYS A 407 -21.51 8.00 22.67
CA LYS A 407 -20.84 8.85 21.66
C LYS A 407 -21.10 8.33 20.24
N THR A 408 -20.92 7.04 20.01
CA THR A 408 -21.15 6.42 18.70
C THR A 408 -22.63 6.48 18.29
N ARG A 409 -23.57 6.35 19.25
CA ARG A 409 -25.01 6.49 19.00
C ARG A 409 -25.35 7.93 18.59
N GLU A 410 -24.75 8.92 19.22
CA GLU A 410 -24.93 10.33 18.86
C GLU A 410 -24.40 10.65 17.46
N GLN A 411 -23.26 10.06 17.07
CA GLN A 411 -22.78 10.11 15.68
C GLN A 411 -23.81 9.51 14.71
N GLY A 412 -24.36 8.33 15.02
CA GLY A 412 -25.43 7.72 14.23
C GLY A 412 -26.67 8.62 14.12
N ASN A 413 -27.07 9.28 15.22
CA ASN A 413 -28.20 10.21 15.23
C ASN A 413 -27.93 11.43 14.34
N ARG A 414 -26.71 11.96 14.35
CA ARG A 414 -26.28 13.06 13.47
C ARG A 414 -26.36 12.63 11.99
N LEU A 415 -25.83 11.46 11.64
CA LEU A 415 -25.90 10.90 10.28
C LEU A 415 -27.35 10.68 9.83
N PHE A 416 -28.21 10.20 10.73
CA PHE A 416 -29.65 10.06 10.44
C PHE A 416 -30.30 11.40 10.11
N LYS A 417 -30.01 12.45 10.88
CA LYS A 417 -30.52 13.81 10.63
C LYS A 417 -30.03 14.38 9.29
N GLN A 418 -28.81 14.03 8.88
CA GLN A 418 -28.23 14.41 7.59
C GLN A 418 -28.76 13.57 6.41
N GLY A 419 -29.66 12.61 6.63
CA GLY A 419 -30.20 11.72 5.60
C GLY A 419 -29.25 10.58 5.20
N LYS A 420 -28.12 10.42 5.89
CA LYS A 420 -27.12 9.38 5.64
C LYS A 420 -27.48 8.06 6.31
N PHE A 421 -28.61 7.49 5.89
CA PHE A 421 -29.23 6.34 6.56
C PHE A 421 -28.35 5.08 6.58
N LYS A 422 -27.62 4.80 5.49
CA LYS A 422 -26.71 3.65 5.41
C LYS A 422 -25.62 3.69 6.49
N PHE A 423 -24.93 4.83 6.62
CA PHE A 423 -23.88 4.99 7.62
C PHE A 423 -24.45 5.00 9.05
N ALA A 424 -25.63 5.61 9.26
CA ALA A 424 -26.31 5.54 10.55
C ALA A 424 -26.65 4.08 10.94
N LYS A 425 -27.12 3.26 9.99
CA LYS A 425 -27.39 1.83 10.18
C LYS A 425 -26.15 1.09 10.67
N GLU A 426 -25.02 1.28 9.99
CA GLU A 426 -23.75 0.61 10.30
C GLU A 426 -23.26 0.96 11.71
N LYS A 427 -23.34 2.25 12.11
CA LYS A 427 -23.01 2.69 13.49
C LYS A 427 -23.89 2.01 14.52
N TYR A 428 -25.22 1.99 14.33
CA TYR A 428 -26.12 1.33 15.28
C TYR A 428 -25.88 -0.18 15.38
N LEU A 429 -25.69 -0.86 14.25
CA LEU A 429 -25.38 -2.30 14.21
C LEU A 429 -24.03 -2.63 14.86
N LYS A 430 -23.02 -1.76 14.71
CA LYS A 430 -21.73 -1.89 15.40
C LYS A 430 -21.94 -1.89 16.91
N ILE A 431 -22.67 -0.91 17.45
CA ILE A 431 -22.92 -0.80 18.88
C ILE A 431 -23.76 -1.99 19.41
N LEU A 432 -24.82 -2.38 18.70
CA LEU A 432 -25.68 -3.51 19.10
C LEU A 432 -24.89 -4.82 19.24
N ARG A 433 -23.96 -5.09 18.31
CA ARG A 433 -23.05 -6.25 18.39
C ARG A 433 -22.17 -6.20 19.63
N GLN A 434 -21.71 -5.03 20.03
CA GLN A 434 -20.87 -4.87 21.23
C GLN A 434 -21.68 -5.00 22.51
N LEU A 435 -22.84 -4.35 22.61
CA LEU A 435 -23.72 -4.47 23.80
C LEU A 435 -24.09 -5.93 24.09
N LYS A 436 -24.30 -6.75 23.04
CA LYS A 436 -24.55 -8.20 23.19
C LYS A 436 -23.39 -8.95 23.86
N ARG A 437 -22.13 -8.52 23.65
CA ARG A 437 -20.95 -9.12 24.28
C ARG A 437 -20.81 -8.72 25.75
N LEU A 438 -21.16 -7.47 26.07
CA LEU A 438 -21.04 -6.89 27.42
C LEU A 438 -22.06 -7.47 28.42
N GLN A 439 -23.10 -8.14 27.95
CA GLN A 439 -24.15 -8.67 28.82
C GLN A 439 -23.65 -9.73 29.83
N MET A 440 -22.49 -10.35 29.56
CA MET A 440 -21.85 -11.31 30.45
C MET A 440 -20.96 -10.59 31.48
N GLY A 441 -21.37 -10.56 32.75
CA GLY A 441 -20.57 -10.00 33.85
C GLY A 441 -20.93 -8.56 34.28
N ALA A 442 -21.99 -7.97 33.71
CA ALA A 442 -22.51 -6.67 34.11
C ALA A 442 -23.14 -6.71 35.52
N THR A 443 -23.00 -5.61 36.28
CA THR A 443 -23.81 -5.39 37.49
C THR A 443 -25.28 -5.19 37.14
N ALA A 444 -26.18 -5.20 38.12
CA ALA A 444 -27.61 -4.94 37.88
C ALA A 444 -27.84 -3.56 37.24
N GLU A 445 -27.17 -2.51 37.74
CA GLU A 445 -27.25 -1.14 37.21
C GLU A 445 -26.71 -1.08 35.77
N GLN A 446 -25.59 -1.75 35.49
CA GLN A 446 -25.02 -1.80 34.15
C GLN A 446 -25.90 -2.60 33.18
N ALA A 447 -26.51 -3.69 33.63
CA ALA A 447 -27.43 -4.49 32.81
C ALA A 447 -28.67 -3.67 32.41
N GLU A 448 -29.21 -2.86 33.32
CA GLU A 448 -30.31 -1.93 33.03
C GLU A 448 -29.86 -0.84 32.03
N ALA A 449 -28.67 -0.26 32.22
CA ALA A 449 -28.11 0.71 31.28
C ALA A 449 -27.91 0.12 29.88
N ILE A 450 -27.38 -1.11 29.78
CA ILE A 450 -27.21 -1.85 28.52
C ILE A 450 -28.57 -2.10 27.85
N ALA A 451 -29.58 -2.55 28.60
CA ALA A 451 -30.92 -2.80 28.08
C ALA A 451 -31.56 -1.50 27.54
N SER A 452 -31.47 -0.40 28.29
CA SER A 452 -31.96 0.92 27.89
C SER A 452 -31.29 1.42 26.60
N GLN A 453 -29.95 1.31 26.51
CA GLN A 453 -29.20 1.65 25.28
C GLN A 453 -29.62 0.78 24.09
N ARG A 454 -29.78 -0.53 24.30
CA ARG A 454 -30.19 -1.49 23.26
C ARG A 454 -31.56 -1.13 22.70
N VAL A 455 -32.55 -0.86 23.55
CA VAL A 455 -33.89 -0.44 23.12
C VAL A 455 -33.83 0.86 22.31
N ALA A 456 -33.07 1.86 22.78
CA ALA A 456 -32.91 3.12 22.06
C ALA A 456 -32.28 2.91 20.66
N LEU A 457 -31.27 2.05 20.56
CA LEU A 457 -30.61 1.72 19.29
C LEU A 457 -31.53 0.94 18.34
N GLN A 458 -32.29 -0.04 18.83
CA GLN A 458 -33.27 -0.78 18.03
C GLN A 458 -34.37 0.14 17.50
N LEU A 459 -34.89 1.06 18.32
CA LEU A 459 -35.88 2.07 17.88
C LEU A 459 -35.33 2.98 16.78
N ASN A 460 -34.07 3.41 16.92
CA ASN A 460 -33.38 4.22 15.91
C ASN A 460 -33.12 3.42 14.63
N LEU A 461 -32.72 2.15 14.76
CA LEU A 461 -32.50 1.24 13.64
C LEU A 461 -33.80 0.95 12.87
N ALA A 462 -34.93 0.75 13.56
CA ALA A 462 -36.24 0.62 12.94
C ALA A 462 -36.62 1.89 12.15
N ALA A 463 -36.29 3.08 12.67
CA ALA A 463 -36.49 4.34 11.96
C ALA A 463 -35.61 4.44 10.69
N VAL A 464 -34.36 4.00 10.77
CA VAL A 464 -33.43 3.91 9.63
C VAL A 464 -33.96 2.96 8.56
N HIS A 465 -34.34 1.74 8.94
CA HIS A 465 -34.93 0.76 8.03
C HIS A 465 -36.18 1.32 7.34
N HIS A 466 -37.05 2.02 8.08
CA HIS A 466 -38.21 2.68 7.49
C HIS A 466 -37.83 3.74 6.45
N LYS A 467 -36.78 4.54 6.70
CA LYS A 467 -36.26 5.55 5.75
C LYS A 467 -35.58 4.94 4.53
N MET A 468 -35.02 3.75 4.67
CA MET A 468 -34.41 2.98 3.58
C MET A 468 -35.41 2.07 2.85
N GLU A 469 -36.71 2.14 3.20
CA GLU A 469 -37.78 1.29 2.66
C GLU A 469 -37.60 -0.22 2.93
N GLU A 470 -36.75 -0.56 3.90
CA GLU A 470 -36.52 -1.93 4.37
C GLU A 470 -37.58 -2.31 5.43
N TYR A 471 -38.86 -2.28 5.04
CA TYR A 471 -39.98 -2.36 6.00
C TYR A 471 -40.02 -3.68 6.78
N ALA A 472 -39.66 -4.80 6.16
CA ALA A 472 -39.62 -6.10 6.84
C ALA A 472 -38.62 -6.10 8.01
N GLU A 473 -37.44 -5.49 7.81
CA GLU A 473 -36.43 -5.36 8.87
C GLU A 473 -36.87 -4.37 9.95
N ALA A 474 -37.56 -3.28 9.58
CA ALA A 474 -38.16 -2.36 10.55
C ALA A 474 -39.18 -3.08 11.46
N VAL A 475 -40.01 -3.96 10.90
CA VAL A 475 -40.96 -4.79 11.66
C VAL A 475 -40.24 -5.75 12.59
N LYS A 476 -39.20 -6.45 12.12
CA LYS A 476 -38.40 -7.38 12.93
C LYS A 476 -37.80 -6.68 14.14
N VAL A 477 -37.05 -5.59 13.92
CA VAL A 477 -36.35 -4.86 14.98
C VAL A 477 -37.33 -4.24 15.98
N ALA A 478 -38.46 -3.69 15.52
CA ALA A 478 -39.49 -3.17 16.43
C ALA A 478 -40.18 -4.29 17.23
N SER A 479 -40.36 -5.47 16.63
CA SER A 479 -40.94 -6.62 17.32
C SER A 479 -40.01 -7.20 18.37
N GLU A 480 -38.69 -7.15 18.18
CA GLU A 480 -37.72 -7.50 19.23
C GLU A 480 -37.91 -6.63 20.48
N VAL A 481 -38.04 -5.31 20.31
CA VAL A 481 -38.31 -4.40 21.45
C VAL A 481 -39.64 -4.76 22.13
N LEU A 482 -40.69 -5.04 21.35
CA LEU A 482 -42.01 -5.38 21.88
C LEU A 482 -42.09 -6.76 22.53
N SER A 483 -41.15 -7.65 22.24
CA SER A 483 -41.05 -8.94 22.95
C SER A 483 -40.59 -8.78 24.40
N GLU A 484 -39.87 -7.69 24.69
CA GLU A 484 -39.37 -7.36 26.04
C GLU A 484 -40.27 -6.33 26.74
N ASP A 485 -40.74 -5.32 25.99
CA ASP A 485 -41.65 -4.26 26.48
C ASP A 485 -42.84 -4.12 25.51
N PRO A 486 -43.91 -4.92 25.69
CA PRO A 486 -45.10 -4.87 24.84
C PRO A 486 -45.81 -3.51 24.81
N GLY A 487 -45.60 -2.67 25.84
CA GLY A 487 -46.20 -1.35 25.98
C GLY A 487 -45.37 -0.23 25.36
N ASN A 488 -44.26 -0.54 24.67
CA ASN A 488 -43.37 0.48 24.13
C ASN A 488 -44.04 1.28 22.99
N ALA A 489 -44.61 2.44 23.31
CA ALA A 489 -45.36 3.27 22.36
C ALA A 489 -44.53 3.62 21.10
N LYS A 490 -43.21 3.85 21.25
CA LYS A 490 -42.32 4.14 20.12
C LYS A 490 -42.13 2.93 19.22
N ALA A 491 -41.96 1.73 19.77
CA ALA A 491 -41.81 0.52 18.96
C ALA A 491 -43.12 0.17 18.23
N LEU A 492 -44.27 0.27 18.91
CA LEU A 492 -45.60 0.13 18.30
C LEU A 492 -45.77 1.12 17.14
N PHE A 493 -45.42 2.39 17.35
CA PHE A 493 -45.46 3.40 16.31
C PHE A 493 -44.59 3.04 15.09
N ARG A 494 -43.33 2.62 15.31
CA ARG A 494 -42.40 2.26 14.23
C ARG A 494 -42.88 1.04 13.45
N ARG A 495 -43.42 0.04 14.14
CA ARG A 495 -43.96 -1.18 13.53
C ARG A 495 -45.24 -0.88 12.73
N ALA A 496 -46.16 -0.09 13.28
CA ALA A 496 -47.35 0.40 12.59
C ALA A 496 -47.01 1.17 11.30
N GLN A 497 -45.98 2.03 11.36
CA GLN A 497 -45.50 2.76 10.19
C GLN A 497 -44.99 1.81 9.09
N ALA A 498 -44.28 0.74 9.46
CA ALA A 498 -43.78 -0.25 8.51
C ALA A 498 -44.93 -1.09 7.91
N TYR A 499 -45.86 -1.59 8.75
CA TYR A 499 -47.05 -2.30 8.29
C TYR A 499 -47.93 -1.48 7.34
N THR A 500 -48.08 -0.18 7.62
CA THR A 500 -48.78 0.75 6.73
C THR A 500 -48.16 0.81 5.33
N MET A 501 -46.85 0.61 5.21
CA MET A 501 -46.13 0.66 3.94
C MET A 501 -46.10 -0.69 3.21
N THR A 502 -46.15 -1.81 3.93
CA THR A 502 -46.26 -3.16 3.36
C THR A 502 -47.69 -3.56 2.97
N GLY A 503 -48.69 -2.86 3.49
CA GLY A 503 -50.11 -3.10 3.19
C GLY A 503 -50.84 -3.93 4.24
N ASP A 504 -50.17 -4.26 5.36
CA ASP A 504 -50.71 -4.97 6.51
C ASP A 504 -51.53 -4.01 7.39
N PHE A 505 -52.63 -3.50 6.83
CA PHE A 505 -53.38 -2.39 7.41
C PHE A 505 -54.05 -2.73 8.75
N GLU A 506 -54.51 -3.96 8.93
CA GLU A 506 -55.16 -4.41 10.17
C GLU A 506 -54.16 -4.45 11.34
N GLU A 507 -52.96 -4.96 11.08
CA GLU A 507 -51.84 -4.98 12.00
C GLU A 507 -51.38 -3.57 12.35
N ALA A 508 -51.31 -2.67 11.37
CA ALA A 508 -50.98 -1.27 11.59
C ALA A 508 -52.03 -0.55 12.47
N GLU A 509 -53.32 -0.76 12.23
CA GLU A 509 -54.40 -0.19 13.05
C GLU A 509 -54.36 -0.73 14.48
N ARG A 510 -54.08 -2.04 14.66
CA ARG A 510 -53.89 -2.63 15.98
C ARG A 510 -52.74 -1.97 16.72
N ASP A 511 -51.57 -1.84 16.09
CA ASP A 511 -50.40 -1.23 16.73
C ASP A 511 -50.65 0.25 17.10
N TYR A 512 -51.38 1.02 16.27
CA TYR A 512 -51.77 2.40 16.63
C TYR A 512 -52.76 2.46 17.81
N ARG A 513 -53.67 1.48 17.92
CA ARG A 513 -54.60 1.38 19.04
C ARG A 513 -53.87 1.03 20.33
N ASP A 514 -52.97 0.05 20.27
CA ASP A 514 -52.18 -0.40 21.41
C ASP A 514 -51.21 0.71 21.87
N MET A 515 -50.65 1.47 20.92
CA MET A 515 -49.83 2.65 21.22
C MET A 515 -50.62 3.70 22.00
N LEU A 516 -51.85 4.00 21.58
CA LEU A 516 -52.71 4.98 22.25
C LEU A 516 -53.16 4.50 23.64
N ALA A 517 -53.37 3.19 23.81
CA ALA A 517 -53.69 2.58 25.09
C ALA A 517 -52.51 2.64 26.06
N ALA A 518 -51.28 2.48 25.57
CA ALA A 518 -50.06 2.55 26.37
C ALA A 518 -49.66 3.99 26.74
N ASP A 519 -49.77 4.93 25.79
CA ASP A 519 -49.45 6.34 26.01
C ASP A 519 -50.52 7.24 25.37
N PRO A 520 -51.50 7.71 26.17
CA PRO A 520 -52.56 8.61 25.69
C PRO A 520 -52.06 9.93 25.07
N SER A 521 -50.82 10.36 25.36
CA SER A 521 -50.27 11.58 24.76
C SER A 521 -49.99 11.44 23.25
N THR A 522 -49.97 10.21 22.74
CA THR A 522 -49.73 9.89 21.33
C THR A 522 -50.98 9.96 20.44
N ASP A 523 -52.13 10.43 20.96
CA ASP A 523 -53.41 10.53 20.23
C ASP A 523 -53.29 11.23 18.88
N ALA A 524 -52.52 12.33 18.80
CA ALA A 524 -52.29 13.04 17.54
C ALA A 524 -51.55 12.17 16.51
N ASP A 525 -50.51 11.45 16.94
CA ASP A 525 -49.71 10.57 16.08
C ASP A 525 -50.52 9.34 15.63
N ALA A 526 -51.31 8.76 16.52
CA ALA A 526 -52.22 7.64 16.22
C ALA A 526 -53.25 8.04 15.16
N LYS A 527 -53.91 9.19 15.33
CA LYS A 527 -54.89 9.72 14.36
C LYS A 527 -54.25 10.02 13.01
N ALA A 528 -53.06 10.59 12.98
CA ALA A 528 -52.31 10.83 11.75
C ALA A 528 -51.93 9.51 11.05
N GLY A 529 -51.52 8.50 11.81
CA GLY A 529 -51.23 7.15 11.33
C GLY A 529 -52.44 6.47 10.68
N VAL A 530 -53.58 6.45 11.38
CA VAL A 530 -54.84 5.88 10.85
C VAL A 530 -55.34 6.63 9.62
N ALA A 531 -55.21 7.96 9.58
CA ALA A 531 -55.53 8.72 8.37
C ALA A 531 -54.63 8.33 7.18
N LYS A 532 -53.34 8.07 7.44
CA LYS A 532 -52.39 7.59 6.42
C LYS A 532 -52.73 6.16 5.94
N ILE A 533 -53.15 5.27 6.84
CA ILE A 533 -53.65 3.93 6.48
C ILE A 533 -54.82 4.05 5.51
N ARG A 534 -55.86 4.83 5.85
CA ARG A 534 -57.05 5.03 4.99
C ARG A 534 -56.68 5.55 3.61
N ARG A 535 -55.73 6.49 3.53
CA ARG A 535 -55.22 7.00 2.25
C ARG A 535 -54.53 5.90 1.45
N ARG A 536 -53.63 5.13 2.07
CA ARG A 536 -52.92 4.01 1.42
C ARG A 536 -53.86 2.91 0.97
N GLU A 537 -54.85 2.56 1.77
CA GLU A 537 -55.86 1.56 1.43
C GLU A 537 -56.68 1.99 0.20
N GLN A 538 -57.07 3.28 0.12
CA GLN A 538 -57.73 3.84 -1.07
C GLN A 538 -56.83 3.80 -2.30
N GLU A 539 -55.55 4.16 -2.16
CA GLU A 539 -54.55 4.07 -3.24
C GLU A 539 -54.40 2.61 -3.71
N TYR A 540 -54.36 1.65 -2.79
CA TYR A 540 -54.24 0.22 -3.09
C TYR A 540 -55.49 -0.30 -3.83
N ARG A 541 -56.68 0.04 -3.33
CA ARG A 541 -57.95 -0.30 -3.99
C ARG A 541 -58.09 0.33 -5.38
N ALA A 542 -57.65 1.59 -5.55
CA ALA A 542 -57.67 2.26 -6.84
C ALA A 542 -56.73 1.58 -7.84
N LYS A 543 -55.50 1.23 -7.43
CA LYS A 543 -54.54 0.49 -8.26
C LYS A 543 -55.07 -0.90 -8.64
N ALA A 544 -55.64 -1.64 -7.68
CA ALA A 544 -56.27 -2.92 -7.95
C ALA A 544 -57.41 -2.78 -8.97
N LYS A 545 -58.32 -1.82 -8.78
CA LYS A 545 -59.42 -1.56 -9.72
C LYS A 545 -58.92 -1.19 -11.13
N GLN A 546 -57.83 -0.43 -11.24
CA GLN A 546 -57.21 -0.10 -12.52
C GLN A 546 -56.58 -1.33 -13.19
N GLN A 547 -55.81 -2.13 -12.45
CA GLN A 547 -55.15 -3.33 -12.96
C GLN A 547 -56.18 -4.40 -13.40
N PHE A 548 -57.16 -4.70 -12.56
CA PHE A 548 -58.21 -5.68 -12.87
C PHE A 548 -59.22 -5.16 -13.90
N GLY A 549 -59.57 -3.87 -13.86
CA GLY A 549 -60.45 -3.24 -14.84
C GLY A 549 -59.85 -3.18 -16.26
N GLY A 550 -58.53 -3.03 -16.38
CA GLY A 550 -57.82 -3.13 -17.66
C GLY A 550 -57.73 -4.57 -18.19
N MET A 551 -57.63 -5.56 -17.29
CA MET A 551 -57.57 -6.99 -17.63
C MET A 551 -58.94 -7.52 -18.12
N LEU A 552 -60.04 -7.13 -17.46
CA LEU A 552 -61.42 -7.44 -17.85
C LEU A 552 -61.79 -6.87 -19.23
N LYS A 553 -61.27 -5.70 -19.60
CA LYS A 553 -61.48 -5.10 -20.93
C LYS A 553 -60.66 -5.77 -22.05
N LYS A 554 -59.51 -6.38 -21.72
CA LYS A 554 -58.64 -7.06 -22.70
C LYS A 554 -59.03 -8.52 -22.97
N ARG A 555 -59.73 -9.20 -22.05
CA ARG A 555 -60.32 -10.54 -22.26
C ARG A 555 -61.65 -10.68 -21.52
N PRO A 556 -62.78 -10.32 -22.14
CA PRO A 556 -64.10 -10.37 -21.49
C PRO A 556 -64.57 -11.78 -21.10
N GLY A 557 -63.99 -12.85 -21.67
CA GLY A 557 -64.48 -14.23 -21.54
C GLY A 557 -63.59 -15.21 -20.78
N ALA A 558 -62.50 -14.76 -20.12
CA ALA A 558 -61.57 -15.68 -19.44
C ALA A 558 -61.86 -15.89 -17.95
N LEU A 559 -62.88 -15.24 -17.38
CA LEU A 559 -63.15 -15.25 -15.93
C LEU A 559 -64.42 -15.99 -15.49
N SER A 560 -65.25 -16.56 -16.39
CA SER A 560 -66.41 -17.35 -15.94
C SER A 560 -65.96 -18.64 -15.25
N ASP A 561 -64.89 -19.28 -15.74
CA ASP A 561 -64.49 -20.62 -15.28
C ASP A 561 -63.61 -20.60 -14.01
N GLN A 562 -63.11 -19.43 -13.62
CA GLN A 562 -62.25 -19.28 -12.42
C GLN A 562 -62.98 -18.67 -11.22
N ILE A 563 -64.06 -17.90 -11.42
CA ILE A 563 -64.80 -17.27 -10.31
C ILE A 563 -65.58 -18.31 -9.49
N GLU A 564 -66.07 -19.41 -10.09
CA GLU A 564 -66.81 -20.45 -9.36
C GLU A 564 -65.93 -21.33 -8.45
N ARG A 565 -64.59 -21.30 -8.58
CA ARG A 565 -63.67 -22.07 -7.72
C ARG A 565 -63.24 -21.34 -6.44
N PHE A 566 -63.52 -20.04 -6.32
CA PHE A 566 -63.11 -19.22 -5.15
C PHE A 566 -64.25 -18.96 -4.15
N ALA A 567 -65.45 -19.50 -4.37
CA ALA A 567 -66.61 -19.24 -3.54
C ALA A 567 -67.01 -20.42 -2.66
N VAL A 568 -66.09 -21.05 -1.91
CA VAL A 568 -66.39 -21.79 -0.67
C VAL A 568 -65.19 -21.74 0.29
N ASP A 569 -65.42 -21.13 1.46
CA ASP A 569 -64.68 -21.07 2.74
C ASP A 569 -63.25 -20.49 2.85
N PRO A 570 -62.96 -19.75 3.95
CA PRO A 570 -61.69 -19.06 4.15
C PRO A 570 -60.63 -20.02 4.69
N LYS A 571 -59.51 -20.14 3.97
CA LYS A 571 -58.24 -20.65 4.51
C LYS A 571 -57.22 -19.51 4.58
N PRO A 572 -56.31 -19.52 5.57
CA PRO A 572 -55.39 -18.41 5.84
C PRO A 572 -54.43 -18.16 4.66
N GLY A 573 -54.08 -16.89 4.44
CA GLY A 573 -53.26 -16.39 3.34
C GLY A 573 -51.75 -16.76 3.41
N PRO A 574 -50.96 -16.34 2.41
CA PRO A 574 -49.74 -17.01 1.94
C PRO A 574 -48.48 -16.59 2.71
N ALA A 575 -48.51 -16.67 4.03
CA ALA A 575 -47.29 -16.69 4.86
C ALA A 575 -46.91 -18.12 5.32
N ALA A 576 -47.85 -19.07 5.20
CA ALA A 576 -47.65 -20.46 5.63
C ALA A 576 -47.18 -21.40 4.49
N SER A 577 -47.39 -21.06 3.21
CA SER A 577 -47.01 -21.93 2.09
C SER A 577 -45.59 -21.71 1.58
N THR A 578 -45.06 -20.49 1.66
CA THR A 578 -43.63 -20.22 1.37
C THR A 578 -42.71 -20.79 2.45
N ALA A 579 -43.14 -20.77 3.71
CA ALA A 579 -42.43 -21.45 4.80
C ALA A 579 -42.56 -23.00 4.77
N ALA A 580 -43.50 -23.54 4.00
CA ALA A 580 -43.63 -24.99 3.78
C ALA A 580 -42.83 -25.45 2.55
N GLN A 581 -42.84 -24.67 1.46
CA GLN A 581 -42.03 -24.93 0.26
C GLN A 581 -40.53 -24.77 0.56
N GLU A 582 -40.11 -23.76 1.34
CA GLU A 582 -38.72 -23.59 1.77
C GLU A 582 -38.29 -24.61 2.86
N ARG A 583 -39.24 -25.31 3.49
CA ARG A 583 -38.97 -26.45 4.40
C ARG A 583 -38.98 -27.80 3.69
N GLU A 584 -39.67 -27.93 2.54
CA GLU A 584 -39.60 -29.10 1.65
C GLU A 584 -38.34 -29.04 0.77
N ASP A 585 -37.97 -27.86 0.25
CA ASP A 585 -36.76 -27.67 -0.55
C ASP A 585 -35.48 -27.71 0.33
N ALA A 586 -35.56 -27.34 1.62
CA ALA A 586 -34.47 -27.55 2.59
C ALA A 586 -34.36 -29.01 3.04
N ALA A 587 -35.45 -29.79 3.01
CA ALA A 587 -35.44 -31.22 3.32
C ALA A 587 -35.00 -32.08 2.12
N GLU A 588 -35.17 -31.63 0.88
CA GLU A 588 -34.58 -32.27 -0.30
C GLU A 588 -33.06 -32.00 -0.43
N VAL A 589 -32.56 -30.84 0.03
CA VAL A 589 -31.11 -30.56 0.08
C VAL A 589 -30.41 -31.25 1.26
N GLU A 590 -31.07 -31.46 2.40
CA GLU A 590 -30.53 -32.30 3.50
C GLU A 590 -30.72 -33.82 3.25
N GLY A 591 -31.64 -34.20 2.34
CA GLY A 591 -31.86 -35.56 1.87
C GLY A 591 -30.85 -36.04 0.82
N GLU A 592 -30.27 -35.14 0.03
CA GLU A 592 -29.18 -35.46 -0.91
C GLU A 592 -27.78 -35.49 -0.26
N ILE A 593 -27.59 -34.85 0.90
CA ILE A 593 -26.32 -34.91 1.65
C ILE A 593 -26.24 -36.19 2.53
N SER A 594 -27.37 -36.86 2.76
CA SER A 594 -27.46 -38.07 3.60
C SER A 594 -27.48 -39.40 2.83
N ARG A 595 -27.33 -39.38 1.50
CA ARG A 595 -27.26 -40.59 0.64
C ARG A 595 -25.90 -40.85 0.00
N GLU A 596 -24.86 -40.10 0.37
CA GLU A 596 -23.46 -40.37 -0.03
C GLU A 596 -22.56 -40.92 1.09
N THR A 597 -23.14 -41.39 2.21
CA THR A 597 -22.35 -42.04 3.28
C THR A 597 -22.99 -43.35 3.76
N GLN A 598 -23.05 -44.34 2.87
CA GLN A 598 -22.75 -45.76 3.16
C GLN A 598 -23.05 -46.63 1.94
N THR A 599 -22.02 -46.98 1.16
CA THR A 599 -21.74 -48.34 0.65
C THR A 599 -20.47 -48.32 -0.21
N ARG A 600 -19.64 -49.37 -0.03
CA ARG A 600 -18.31 -49.66 -0.61
C ARG A 600 -17.15 -48.86 -0.04
N SER A 601 -16.31 -49.37 0.88
CA SER A 601 -15.74 -50.72 1.08
C SER A 601 -15.04 -51.31 -0.15
N GLU A 602 -13.75 -51.61 0.05
CA GLU A 602 -12.81 -52.38 -0.79
C GLU A 602 -12.26 -51.61 -2.00
N GLY A 603 -10.96 -51.39 -2.18
CA GLY A 603 -9.76 -51.83 -1.48
C GLY A 603 -8.53 -51.49 -2.32
N LEU A 604 -7.36 -51.79 -1.75
CA LEU A 604 -6.00 -51.71 -2.31
C LEU A 604 -5.28 -50.38 -2.02
N LEU A 605 -4.59 -50.26 -0.88
CA LEU A 605 -3.28 -50.83 -0.49
C LEU A 605 -2.27 -49.67 -0.51
N GLU A 606 -1.85 -49.20 0.67
CA GLU A 606 -0.51 -49.46 1.24
C GLU A 606 0.56 -48.60 0.55
N THR A 607 1.33 -47.74 1.21
CA THR A 607 2.00 -47.92 2.50
C THR A 607 2.37 -46.58 3.15
N ASP A 608 2.19 -46.56 4.48
CA ASP A 608 3.12 -46.07 5.52
C ASP A 608 3.72 -44.66 5.45
N ARG A 609 3.89 -43.94 6.57
CA ARG A 609 3.33 -43.92 7.93
C ARG A 609 4.15 -42.83 8.64
N ARG A 610 3.44 -41.96 9.38
CA ARG A 610 3.87 -41.29 10.63
C ARG A 610 5.06 -40.32 10.50
N GLY A 611 5.05 -39.15 11.12
CA GLY A 611 4.17 -38.61 12.14
C GLY A 611 4.88 -37.40 12.76
N SER A 612 4.07 -36.39 13.06
CA SER A 612 4.26 -35.21 13.91
C SER A 612 5.59 -34.99 14.68
N TRP A 613 6.05 -33.74 14.59
CA TRP A 613 6.74 -32.94 15.62
C TRP A 613 6.20 -33.18 17.05
N PRO A 614 7.00 -33.02 18.14
CA PRO A 614 7.51 -31.72 18.60
C PRO A 614 8.88 -31.71 19.35
N TRP A 615 9.46 -30.51 19.54
CA TRP A 615 10.61 -30.20 20.42
C TRP A 615 10.16 -30.19 21.91
N PRO A 616 11.00 -30.44 22.97
CA PRO A 616 12.11 -29.54 23.36
C PRO A 616 13.31 -30.11 24.19
N ASN A 617 14.36 -29.28 24.27
CA ASN A 617 15.34 -29.05 25.37
C ASN A 617 16.65 -29.86 25.55
N LEU A 618 17.73 -29.05 25.56
CA LEU A 618 18.88 -28.96 26.51
C LEU A 618 20.03 -30.01 26.52
N PHE A 619 21.25 -29.48 26.27
CA PHE A 619 22.62 -29.84 26.70
C PHE A 619 23.03 -31.33 26.69
N ARG A 620 24.21 -31.74 26.21
CA ARG A 620 25.54 -31.30 26.68
C ARG A 620 26.60 -32.09 25.90
N SER A 621 27.81 -31.51 25.83
CA SER A 621 29.10 -32.20 25.94
C SER A 621 29.64 -32.99 24.73
N LEU A 622 30.66 -32.42 24.07
CA LEU A 622 32.07 -32.89 24.01
C LEU A 622 32.81 -31.92 23.07
N ARG A 623 33.46 -30.86 23.54
CA ARG A 623 34.79 -30.78 24.20
C ARG A 623 35.94 -31.31 23.35
N ASN A 624 36.85 -30.37 23.04
CA ASN A 624 38.24 -30.49 22.60
C ASN A 624 38.51 -30.75 21.11
N ARG A 625 39.53 -30.16 20.48
CA ARG A 625 40.51 -29.09 20.78
C ARG A 625 41.30 -28.87 19.48
N PHE A 626 41.80 -27.65 19.25
CA PHE A 626 43.10 -27.24 18.63
C PHE A 626 43.71 -28.13 17.52
N CYS A 627 44.19 -27.68 16.36
CA CYS A 627 44.88 -26.43 16.02
C CYS A 627 45.19 -26.38 14.49
N THR A 628 45.12 -25.15 13.93
CA THR A 628 45.96 -24.43 12.93
C THR A 628 46.79 -25.08 11.79
N ILE A 629 46.60 -24.46 10.59
CA ILE A 629 47.58 -23.92 9.58
C ILE A 629 48.41 -24.96 8.80
N LEU A 630 48.56 -24.93 7.46
CA LEU A 630 48.41 -23.87 6.44
C LEU A 630 47.11 -23.92 5.63
#